data_AF-A0A9C8ZS73-F1
#
_entry.id   AF-A0A9C8ZS73-F1
#
_cell.length_a   1.000
_cell.length_b   1.000
_cell.length_c   1.000
_cell.angle_alpha   90.00
_cell.angle_beta   90.00
_cell.angle_gamma   90.00
#
_symmetry.space_group_name_H-M   'P 1'
#
loop_
_entity.id
_entity.type
_entity.pdbx_description
1 polymer ?
#
loop_
_entity_poly.entity_id
_entity_poly.type
_entity_poly.pdbx_seq_one_letter_code
_entity_poly.pdbx_strand_id
1 'polypeptide(L)'
;MVRALVESFLGPIGVQILYFYEEHSLFINSIVLIYGFVMVFSWVNLSGIRKRLIGAMVDQMREHPDIHAGAKIKRVLREIEIPWESVIDERRYPFVAPQMALWPRRKSVEVVKALLSPEELAAEALEELASLASPPDSEADPDG
;
A
#
# COMPACT_ATOMS: atom_id res chain seq x y z
N MET A 1 0.84 -7.80 42.76
CA MET A 1 0.25 -6.48 43.07
C MET A 1 -0.53 -5.90 41.90
N VAL A 2 0.05 -5.81 40.70
CA VAL A 2 -0.67 -5.30 39.51
C VAL A 2 -1.91 -6.15 39.16
N ARG A 3 -1.82 -7.49 39.23
CA ARG A 3 -2.93 -8.39 38.95
C ARG A 3 -4.15 -8.17 39.85
N ALA A 4 -3.94 -8.11 41.17
CA ALA A 4 -5.01 -7.84 42.13
C ALA A 4 -5.63 -6.43 41.96
N LEU A 5 -4.84 -5.43 41.57
CA LEU A 5 -5.34 -4.09 41.24
C LEU A 5 -6.22 -4.15 39.98
N VAL A 6 -5.75 -4.81 38.92
CA VAL A 6 -6.48 -5.01 37.66
C VAL A 6 -7.79 -5.76 37.92
N GLU A 7 -7.76 -6.86 38.67
CA GLU A 7 -8.95 -7.63 39.07
C GLU A 7 -9.95 -6.77 39.88
N SER A 8 -9.46 -5.89 40.76
CA SER A 8 -10.33 -4.98 41.54
C SER A 8 -11.03 -3.91 40.69
N PHE A 9 -10.41 -3.48 39.58
CA PHE A 9 -10.99 -2.49 38.65
C PHE A 9 -11.96 -3.10 37.63
N LEU A 10 -11.73 -4.36 37.22
CA LEU A 10 -12.49 -5.04 36.16
C LEU A 10 -13.85 -5.60 36.61
N GLY A 11 -14.06 -5.75 37.92
CA GLY A 11 -15.25 -6.37 38.48
C GLY A 11 -15.39 -7.86 38.09
N PRO A 12 -16.46 -8.56 38.53
CA PRO A 12 -16.58 -10.01 38.38
C PRO A 12 -16.54 -10.49 36.93
N ILE A 13 -17.17 -9.74 36.02
CA ILE A 13 -17.24 -10.05 34.59
C ILE A 13 -15.87 -9.84 33.94
N GLY A 14 -15.21 -8.71 34.22
CA GLY A 14 -13.91 -8.43 33.64
C GLY A 14 -12.82 -9.38 34.11
N VAL A 15 -12.89 -9.86 35.37
CA VAL A 15 -12.01 -10.92 35.88
C VAL A 15 -12.22 -12.24 35.15
N GLN A 16 -13.47 -12.62 34.86
CA GLN A 16 -13.75 -13.82 34.07
C GLN A 16 -13.20 -13.71 32.63
N ILE A 17 -13.35 -12.55 31.98
CA ILE A 17 -12.78 -12.30 30.66
C ILE A 17 -11.25 -12.37 30.72
N LEU A 18 -10.64 -11.80 31.75
CA LEU A 18 -9.18 -11.83 31.93
C LEU A 18 -8.67 -13.27 32.08
N TYR A 19 -9.33 -14.09 32.91
CA TYR A 19 -8.95 -15.50 33.06
C TYR A 19 -9.14 -16.31 31.79
N PHE A 20 -10.23 -16.08 31.06
CA PHE A 20 -10.44 -16.68 29.74
C PHE A 20 -9.32 -16.28 28.77
N TYR A 21 -8.94 -15.00 28.75
CA TYR A 21 -7.83 -14.54 27.94
C TYR A 21 -6.51 -15.15 28.39
N GLU A 22 -6.20 -15.22 29.69
CA GLU A 22 -4.96 -15.83 30.19
C GLU A 22 -4.86 -17.31 29.77
N GLU A 23 -5.94 -18.08 29.92
CA GLU A 23 -6.03 -19.50 29.57
C GLU A 23 -5.86 -19.75 28.06
N HIS A 24 -6.41 -18.86 27.22
CA HIS A 24 -6.36 -18.97 25.76
C HIS A 24 -5.41 -17.98 25.08
N SER A 25 -4.54 -17.31 25.84
CA SER A 25 -3.76 -16.16 25.39
C SER A 25 -2.90 -16.50 24.18
N LEU A 26 -2.26 -17.67 24.18
CA LEU A 26 -1.46 -18.15 23.06
C LEU A 26 -2.29 -18.26 21.78
N PHE A 27 -3.49 -18.81 21.86
CA PHE A 27 -4.37 -18.99 20.69
C PHE A 27 -4.91 -17.64 20.19
N ILE A 28 -5.42 -16.80 21.09
CA ILE A 28 -5.94 -15.47 20.75
C ILE A 28 -4.84 -14.61 20.11
N ASN A 29 -3.65 -14.55 20.74
CA ASN A 29 -2.53 -13.77 20.21
C ASN A 29 -2.03 -14.34 18.87
N SER A 30 -2.04 -15.66 18.70
CA SER A 30 -1.69 -16.27 17.41
C SER A 30 -2.64 -15.85 16.30
N ILE A 31 -3.95 -15.81 16.56
CA ILE A 31 -4.95 -15.32 15.59
C ILE A 31 -4.70 -13.86 15.25
N VAL A 32 -4.48 -13.01 16.27
CA VAL A 32 -4.20 -11.57 16.07
C VAL A 32 -2.92 -11.37 15.24
N LEU A 33 -1.87 -12.14 15.51
CA LEU A 33 -0.63 -12.09 14.75
C LEU A 33 -0.84 -12.54 13.30
N ILE A 34 -1.52 -13.67 13.07
CA ILE A 34 -1.84 -14.16 11.71
C ILE A 34 -2.63 -13.10 10.95
N TYR A 35 -3.64 -12.51 11.57
CA TYR A 35 -4.41 -11.42 10.99
C TYR A 35 -3.50 -10.23 10.62
N GLY A 36 -2.62 -9.82 11.54
CA GLY A 36 -1.64 -8.76 11.28
C GLY A 36 -0.76 -9.07 10.07
N PHE A 37 -0.22 -10.30 9.97
CA PHE A 37 0.56 -10.73 8.82
C PHE A 37 -0.24 -10.67 7.52
N VAL A 38 -1.47 -11.18 7.50
CA VAL A 38 -2.35 -11.14 6.32
C VAL A 38 -2.58 -9.69 5.87
N MET A 39 -2.81 -8.77 6.81
CA MET A 39 -3.02 -7.35 6.51
C MET A 39 -1.77 -6.69 5.96
N VAL A 40 -0.61 -6.89 6.61
CA VAL A 40 0.68 -6.34 6.16
C VAL A 40 1.01 -6.86 4.76
N PHE A 41 0.88 -8.17 4.51
CA PHE A 41 1.13 -8.72 3.18
C PHE A 41 0.15 -8.19 2.13
N SER A 42 -1.12 -7.96 2.48
CA SER A 42 -2.11 -7.38 1.57
C SER A 42 -1.78 -5.93 1.19
N TRP A 43 -1.29 -5.15 2.16
CA TRP A 43 -0.84 -3.78 1.92
C TRP A 43 0.46 -3.72 1.12
N VAL A 44 1.45 -4.55 1.45
CA VAL A 44 2.70 -4.66 0.70
C VAL A 44 2.42 -5.10 -0.74
N ASN A 45 1.47 -6.03 -0.94
CA ASN A 45 1.07 -6.47 -2.27
C ASN A 45 0.44 -5.34 -3.08
N LEU A 46 -0.52 -4.59 -2.51
CA LEU A 46 -1.13 -3.44 -3.19
C LEU A 46 -0.10 -2.35 -3.52
N SER A 47 0.78 -2.05 -2.58
CA SER A 47 1.87 -1.08 -2.78
C SER A 47 2.84 -1.53 -3.86
N GLY A 48 3.14 -2.84 -3.91
CA GLY A 48 3.97 -3.43 -4.94
C GLY A 48 3.33 -3.45 -6.33
N ILE A 49 1.99 -3.52 -6.41
CA ILE A 49 1.23 -3.36 -7.66
C ILE A 49 1.28 -1.89 -8.10
N ARG A 50 1.01 -0.93 -7.20
CA ARG A 50 1.09 0.51 -7.47
C ARG A 50 2.44 0.88 -8.09
N LYS A 51 3.55 0.52 -7.44
CA LYS A 51 4.91 0.82 -7.93
C LYS A 51 5.20 0.23 -9.31
N ARG A 52 4.73 -1.00 -9.58
CA ARG A 52 4.91 -1.64 -10.89
C ARG A 52 4.10 -0.97 -11.99
N LEU A 53 2.87 -0.56 -11.70
CA LEU A 53 2.04 0.21 -12.65
C LEU A 53 2.70 1.54 -12.98
N ILE A 54 3.19 2.26 -11.97
CA ILE A 54 3.88 3.55 -12.15
C ILE A 54 5.13 3.37 -13.01
N GLY A 55 5.99 2.40 -12.68
CA GLY A 55 7.18 2.12 -13.48
C GLY A 55 6.85 1.79 -14.94
N ALA A 56 5.83 0.96 -15.18
CA ALA A 56 5.39 0.64 -16.54
C ALA A 56 4.78 1.86 -17.29
N MET A 57 4.17 2.80 -16.57
CA MET A 57 3.71 4.06 -17.16
C MET A 57 4.90 4.96 -17.51
N VAL A 58 5.90 5.07 -16.62
CA VAL A 58 7.13 5.85 -16.85
C VAL A 58 7.90 5.31 -18.06
N ASP A 59 8.02 3.99 -18.18
CA ASP A 59 8.70 3.36 -19.31
C ASP A 59 8.00 3.69 -20.64
N GLN A 60 6.66 3.61 -20.69
CA GLN A 60 5.89 4.03 -21.87
C GLN A 60 6.04 5.53 -22.15
N MET A 61 6.00 6.39 -21.12
CA MET A 61 6.17 7.84 -21.29
C MET A 61 7.51 8.21 -21.94
N ARG A 62 8.58 7.47 -21.62
CA ARG A 62 9.92 7.69 -22.23
C ARG A 62 9.95 7.38 -23.72
N GLU A 63 9.11 6.45 -24.17
CA GLU A 63 8.97 6.11 -25.59
C GLU A 63 8.10 7.13 -26.35
N HIS A 64 7.34 7.96 -25.64
CA HIS A 64 6.49 9.01 -26.21
C HIS A 64 7.12 10.41 -26.04
N PRO A 65 7.74 11.00 -27.10
CA PRO A 65 8.41 12.30 -27.02
C PRO A 65 7.48 13.47 -26.65
N ASP A 66 6.17 13.26 -26.78
CA ASP A 66 5.13 14.25 -26.48
C ASP A 66 4.79 14.35 -24.98
N ILE A 67 5.18 13.36 -24.18
CA ILE A 67 4.91 13.29 -22.74
C ILE A 67 6.20 13.54 -21.97
N HIS A 68 6.21 14.67 -21.27
CA HIS A 68 7.31 15.15 -20.45
C HIS A 68 6.81 15.38 -19.03
N ALA A 69 7.73 15.59 -18.08
CA ALA A 69 7.43 15.78 -16.66
C ALA A 69 6.33 16.85 -16.35
N GLY A 70 6.16 17.84 -17.23
CA GLY A 70 5.11 18.87 -17.12
C GLY A 70 3.80 18.57 -17.85
N ALA A 71 3.63 17.37 -18.41
CA ALA A 71 2.45 17.01 -19.16
C ALA A 71 1.19 16.97 -18.27
N LYS A 72 0.03 17.25 -18.86
CA LYS A 72 -1.25 17.22 -18.14
C LYS A 72 -1.66 15.76 -17.88
N ILE A 73 -2.14 15.46 -16.67
CA ILE A 73 -2.68 14.14 -16.28
C ILE A 73 -3.67 13.58 -17.31
N LYS A 74 -4.60 14.42 -17.81
CA LYS A 74 -5.59 14.00 -18.83
C LYS A 74 -4.98 13.57 -20.16
N ARG A 75 -3.78 14.08 -20.49
CA ARG A 75 -3.05 13.71 -21.70
C ARG A 75 -2.38 12.35 -21.50
N VAL A 76 -1.70 12.17 -20.35
CA VAL A 76 -1.13 10.89 -19.94
C VAL A 76 -2.16 9.78 -19.99
N LEU A 77 -3.32 9.97 -19.35
CA LEU A 77 -4.38 8.95 -19.32
C LEU A 77 -5.02 8.64 -20.68
N ARG A 78 -4.77 9.47 -21.69
CA ARG A 78 -5.27 9.26 -23.06
C ARG A 78 -4.26 8.55 -23.94
N GLU A 79 -2.98 8.86 -23.75
CA GLU A 79 -1.89 8.39 -24.61
C GLU A 79 -1.19 7.16 -24.03
N ILE A 80 -1.20 6.97 -22.71
CA ILE A 80 -0.57 5.84 -22.01
C ILE A 80 -1.64 4.83 -21.57
N GLU A 81 -1.44 3.57 -21.94
CA GLU A 81 -2.26 2.47 -21.46
C GLU A 81 -1.72 1.96 -20.12
N ILE A 82 -2.60 1.86 -19.12
CA ILE A 82 -2.22 1.32 -17.81
C ILE A 82 -2.31 -0.20 -17.87
N PRO A 83 -1.20 -0.95 -17.71
CA PRO A 83 -1.17 -2.40 -17.91
C PRO A 83 -1.67 -3.15 -16.67
N TRP A 84 -2.97 -3.02 -16.39
CA TRP A 84 -3.57 -3.59 -15.18
C TRP A 84 -3.43 -5.10 -15.07
N GLU A 85 -3.74 -5.83 -16.15
CA GLU A 85 -3.82 -7.29 -16.14
C GLU A 85 -2.44 -7.93 -15.93
N SER A 86 -1.45 -7.54 -16.73
CA SER A 86 -0.10 -8.10 -16.67
C SER A 86 0.55 -7.89 -15.30
N VAL A 87 0.45 -6.69 -14.73
CA VAL A 87 1.03 -6.38 -13.41
C VAL A 87 0.33 -7.11 -12.28
N ILE A 88 -1.00 -7.29 -12.37
CA ILE A 88 -1.76 -8.01 -11.35
C ILE A 88 -1.43 -9.50 -11.38
N ASP A 89 -1.30 -10.10 -12.56
CA ASP A 89 -1.05 -11.53 -12.73
C ASP A 89 0.36 -11.97 -12.29
N GLU A 90 1.36 -11.08 -12.36
CA GLU A 90 2.71 -11.34 -11.85
C GLU A 90 2.76 -11.65 -10.35
N ARG A 91 1.80 -11.14 -9.57
CA ARG A 91 1.81 -11.25 -8.11
C ARG A 91 1.04 -12.49 -7.63
N ARG A 92 1.72 -13.42 -6.95
CA ARG A 92 1.08 -14.65 -6.43
C ARG A 92 0.16 -14.44 -5.23
N TYR A 93 0.36 -13.39 -4.44
CA TYR A 93 -0.42 -13.18 -3.22
C TYR A 93 -1.87 -12.78 -3.56
N PRO A 94 -2.89 -13.46 -3.01
CA PRO A 94 -4.26 -13.36 -3.49
C PRO A 94 -5.06 -12.18 -2.91
N PHE A 95 -4.48 -11.37 -2.01
CA PHE A 95 -5.18 -10.30 -1.33
C PHE A 95 -4.53 -8.93 -1.51
N VAL A 96 -5.35 -7.89 -1.42
CA VAL A 96 -4.94 -6.48 -1.49
C VAL A 96 -5.70 -5.68 -0.44
N ALA A 97 -5.04 -4.70 0.17
CA ALA A 97 -5.67 -3.82 1.16
C ALA A 97 -5.00 -2.43 1.16
N PRO A 98 -5.76 -1.33 1.25
CA PRO A 98 -5.18 -0.03 1.57
C PRO A 98 -4.72 0.00 3.04
N GLN A 99 -3.84 0.93 3.39
CA GLN A 99 -3.17 0.98 4.70
C GLN A 99 -4.15 1.03 5.90
N MET A 100 -5.30 1.69 5.73
CA MET A 100 -6.32 1.87 6.78
C MET A 100 -7.51 0.91 6.66
N ALA A 101 -7.43 -0.13 5.81
CA ALA A 101 -8.49 -1.11 5.74
C ALA A 101 -8.52 -2.03 6.98
N LEU A 102 -9.72 -2.40 7.40
CA LEU A 102 -9.94 -3.42 8.43
C LEU A 102 -10.02 -4.83 7.87
N TRP A 103 -10.25 -4.97 6.56
CA TRP A 103 -10.41 -6.27 5.90
C TRP A 103 -9.70 -6.29 4.55
N PRO A 104 -8.95 -7.35 4.24
CA PRO A 104 -8.35 -7.49 2.93
C PRO A 104 -9.42 -7.82 1.89
N ARG A 105 -9.22 -7.36 0.65
CA ARG A 105 -10.05 -7.74 -0.49
C ARG A 105 -9.31 -8.75 -1.35
N ARG A 106 -10.05 -9.64 -2.02
CA ARG A 106 -9.47 -10.56 -3.00
C ARG A 106 -8.95 -9.77 -4.19
N LYS A 107 -7.74 -10.10 -4.64
CA LYS A 107 -7.07 -9.47 -5.77
C LYS A 107 -7.85 -9.76 -7.06
N SER A 108 -8.33 -8.69 -7.70
CA SER A 108 -8.82 -8.69 -9.08
C SER A 108 -8.54 -7.33 -9.73
N VAL A 109 -8.66 -7.25 -11.04
CA VAL A 109 -8.48 -6.00 -11.81
C VAL A 109 -9.44 -4.91 -11.33
N GLU A 110 -10.70 -5.26 -11.11
CA GLU A 110 -11.75 -4.33 -10.68
C GLU A 110 -11.48 -3.80 -9.28
N VAL A 111 -11.06 -4.68 -8.37
CA VAL A 111 -10.74 -4.30 -6.99
C VAL A 111 -9.53 -3.37 -6.96
N VAL A 112 -8.49 -3.66 -7.72
CA VAL A 112 -7.29 -2.81 -7.78
C VAL A 112 -7.63 -1.45 -8.40
N LYS A 113 -8.40 -1.41 -9.49
CA LYS A 113 -8.90 -0.15 -10.10
C LYS A 113 -9.77 0.66 -9.15
N ALA A 114 -10.53 0.01 -8.27
CA ALA A 114 -11.33 0.69 -7.25
C ALA A 114 -10.49 1.23 -6.07
N LEU A 115 -9.30 0.66 -5.83
CA LEU A 115 -8.41 1.04 -4.74
C LEU A 115 -7.30 2.03 -5.17
N LEU A 116 -6.96 2.07 -6.46
CA LEU A 116 -5.93 2.93 -7.04
C LEU A 116 -6.58 3.83 -8.08
N SER A 117 -6.58 5.16 -7.86
CA SER A 117 -7.14 6.07 -8.85
C SER A 117 -6.17 6.21 -10.04
N PRO A 118 -6.64 6.13 -11.29
CA PRO A 118 -5.79 6.34 -12.46
C PRO A 118 -5.11 7.71 -12.45
N GLU A 119 -5.79 8.73 -11.93
CA GLU A 119 -5.28 10.09 -11.83
C GLU A 119 -4.11 10.20 -10.85
N GLU A 120 -4.17 9.56 -9.67
CA GLU A 120 -3.04 9.47 -8.75
C GLU A 120 -1.86 8.75 -9.39
N LEU A 121 -2.10 7.60 -10.05
CA LEU A 121 -1.02 6.85 -10.72
C LEU A 121 -0.31 7.68 -11.79
N ALA A 122 -1.08 8.44 -12.59
CA ALA A 122 -0.52 9.32 -13.60
C ALA A 122 0.25 10.50 -12.99
N ALA A 123 -0.24 11.06 -11.88
CA ALA A 123 0.46 12.14 -11.16
C ALA A 123 1.79 11.63 -10.56
N GLU A 124 1.76 10.49 -9.87
CA GLU A 124 2.95 9.84 -9.31
C GLU A 124 3.95 9.45 -10.40
N ALA A 125 3.48 8.96 -11.56
CA ALA A 125 4.36 8.65 -12.69
C ALA A 125 5.04 9.89 -13.30
N LEU A 126 4.34 11.02 -13.37
CA LEU A 126 4.94 12.28 -13.82
C LEU A 126 5.98 12.81 -12.83
N GLU A 127 5.70 12.70 -11.53
CA GLU A 127 6.64 13.06 -10.46
C GLU A 127 7.89 12.16 -10.50
N GLU A 128 7.71 10.85 -10.67
CA GLU A 128 8.81 9.90 -10.82
C GLU A 128 9.63 10.21 -12.08
N LEU A 129 8.99 10.50 -13.22
CA LEU A 129 9.67 10.93 -14.45
C LEU A 129 10.46 12.23 -14.25
N ALA A 130 9.91 13.21 -13.51
CA ALA A 130 10.57 14.47 -13.18
C ALA A 130 11.81 14.26 -12.29
N SER A 131 11.69 13.36 -11.30
CA SER A 131 12.78 13.00 -10.41
C SER A 131 13.94 12.32 -11.15
N LEU A 132 13.63 11.53 -12.18
CA LEU A 132 14.64 10.85 -13.01
C LEU A 132 15.29 11.79 -14.03
N ALA A 133 14.62 12.87 -14.42
CA ALA A 133 15.14 13.90 -15.32
C ALA A 133 15.98 14.98 -14.61
N SER A 134 15.82 15.14 -13.30
CA SER A 134 16.61 16.06 -12.48
C SER A 134 17.79 15.29 -11.87
N PRO A 135 19.06 15.65 -12.17
CA PRO A 135 20.19 14.99 -11.50
C PRO A 135 20.13 15.24 -9.99
N PRO A 136 20.56 14.28 -9.14
CA PRO A 136 20.71 14.54 -7.72
C PRO A 136 21.80 15.61 -7.57
N ASP A 137 21.51 16.62 -6.77
CA ASP A 137 22.43 17.66 -6.28
C ASP A 137 22.75 18.81 -7.25
N SER A 138 21.79 19.73 -7.39
CA SER A 138 22.11 21.17 -7.40
C SER A 138 21.94 21.74 -5.99
N GLU A 139 22.60 21.15 -5.00
CA GLU A 139 22.97 21.89 -3.80
C GLU A 139 24.14 22.78 -4.20
N ALA A 140 23.83 24.08 -4.29
CA ALA A 140 24.80 25.13 -4.49
C ALA A 140 25.89 25.03 -3.41
N ASP A 141 27.13 24.81 -3.85
CA ASP A 141 28.33 25.12 -3.09
C ASP A 141 28.33 26.62 -2.80
N PRO A 142 28.15 27.07 -1.55
CA PRO A 142 28.15 28.48 -1.21
C PRO A 142 29.48 28.86 -0.55
N ASP A 143 30.63 28.42 -1.06
CA ASP A 143 31.93 28.94 -0.61
C ASP A 143 32.95 28.92 -1.76
N GLY A 144 32.92 29.98 -2.57
CA GLY A 144 34.01 30.42 -3.44
C GLY A 144 34.73 31.63 -2.86
#